data_AF-A0A5B7RCE7-F1
#
_entry.id   AF-A0A5B7RCE7-F1
#
_cell.length_a   1.000
_cell.length_b   1.000
_cell.length_c   1.000
_cell.angle_alpha   90.00
_cell.angle_beta   90.00
_cell.angle_gamma   90.00
#
_symmetry.space_group_name_H-M   'P 1'
#
loop_
_entity.id
_entity.type
_entity.pdbx_description
1 polymer ?
#
loop_
_entity_poly.entity_id
_entity_poly.type
_entity_poly.pdbx_seq_one_letter_code
_entity_poly.pdbx_strand_id
1 'polypeptide(L)'
;MTDRRDVHPHHLLRAVLADRAAREVLAVVGVAADDLLLTLDGLWLAASDTIDVEEVQARGIDVATVLAVVNPPFDGEPDWGGRRVTEATRDVLVRSLAMRRTGGRPVTSGHLLLGLLASRDRLVAGTFRAHGLRLRDVRPVVDRFGRRAP
;
A
#
# COMPACT_ATOMS: atom_id res chain seq x y z
N MET A 1 -8.35 1.38 -21.55
CA MET A 1 -7.64 0.10 -21.42
C MET A 1 -6.48 0.30 -20.48
N THR A 2 -6.63 -0.15 -19.24
CA THR A 2 -5.55 -0.18 -18.26
C THR A 2 -4.51 -1.19 -18.77
N ASP A 3 -3.25 -0.79 -18.92
CA ASP A 3 -2.23 -1.68 -19.49
C ASP A 3 -1.97 -2.82 -18.50
N ARG A 4 -2.06 -4.06 -19.00
CA ARG A 4 -2.13 -5.33 -18.24
C ARG A 4 -0.83 -5.64 -17.46
N ARG A 5 0.17 -4.75 -17.56
CA ARG A 5 1.49 -4.81 -16.92
C ARG A 5 1.71 -3.67 -15.94
N ASP A 6 0.67 -2.96 -15.53
CA ASP A 6 0.80 -1.78 -14.69
C ASP A 6 0.75 -2.12 -13.19
N VAL A 7 1.59 -1.44 -12.42
CA VAL A 7 1.52 -1.42 -10.96
C VAL A 7 0.52 -0.34 -10.54
N HIS A 8 -0.63 -0.78 -10.05
CA HIS A 8 -1.68 0.07 -9.49
C HIS A 8 -1.62 0.18 -7.95
N PRO A 9 -2.28 1.20 -7.36
CA PRO A 9 -2.33 1.37 -5.91
C PRO A 9 -2.88 0.16 -5.14
N HIS A 10 -3.82 -0.60 -5.72
CA HIS A 10 -4.34 -1.81 -5.09
C HIS A 10 -3.28 -2.93 -4.97
N HIS A 11 -2.31 -3.00 -5.89
CA HIS A 11 -1.15 -3.90 -5.75
C HIS A 11 -0.29 -3.52 -4.53
N LEU A 12 -0.06 -2.21 -4.33
CA LEU A 12 0.64 -1.73 -3.13
C LEU A 12 -0.15 -2.02 -1.86
N LEU A 13 -1.48 -1.87 -1.89
CA LEU A 13 -2.31 -2.18 -0.72
C LEU A 13 -2.22 -3.66 -0.34
N ARG A 14 -2.28 -4.59 -1.30
CA ARG A 14 -2.06 -6.02 -1.04
C ARG A 14 -0.69 -6.29 -0.41
N ALA A 15 0.37 -5.67 -0.94
CA ALA A 15 1.72 -5.78 -0.40
C ALA A 15 1.80 -5.32 1.06
N VAL A 16 1.23 -4.14 1.35
CA VAL A 16 1.22 -3.56 2.70
C VAL A 16 0.38 -4.42 3.65
N LEU A 17 -0.78 -4.95 3.23
CA LEU A 17 -1.63 -5.78 4.08
C LEU A 17 -1.01 -7.15 4.39
N ALA A 18 -0.05 -7.62 3.60
CA ALA A 18 0.75 -8.81 3.90
C ALA A 18 1.88 -8.54 4.90
N ASP A 19 2.31 -7.28 5.07
CA ASP A 19 3.38 -6.90 5.97
C ASP A 19 2.96 -6.95 7.44
N ARG A 20 3.82 -7.54 8.28
CA ARG A 20 3.58 -7.68 9.71
C ARG A 20 3.38 -6.33 10.42
N ALA A 21 4.21 -5.33 10.14
CA ALA A 21 4.15 -4.06 10.86
C ALA A 21 2.88 -3.27 10.49
N ALA A 22 2.42 -3.34 9.24
CA ALA A 22 1.13 -2.77 8.85
C ALA A 22 -0.04 -3.48 9.54
N ARG A 23 0.00 -4.82 9.64
CA ARG A 23 -0.99 -5.62 10.38
C ARG A 23 -1.08 -5.21 11.85
N GLU A 24 0.07 -5.02 12.51
CA GLU A 24 0.12 -4.56 13.90
C GLU A 24 -0.49 -3.15 14.07
N VAL A 25 -0.23 -2.24 13.13
CA VAL A 25 -0.86 -0.90 13.13
C VAL A 25 -2.39 -0.99 12.98
N LEU A 26 -2.87 -1.81 12.04
CA LEU A 26 -4.31 -2.01 11.79
C LEU A 26 -5.02 -2.66 12.98
N ALA A 27 -4.38 -3.64 13.62
CA ALA A 27 -4.90 -4.28 14.83
C ALA A 27 -5.12 -3.29 15.97
N VAL A 28 -4.23 -2.31 16.15
CA VAL A 28 -4.36 -1.27 17.19
C VAL A 28 -5.57 -0.35 16.94
N VAL A 29 -5.94 -0.12 15.68
CA VAL A 29 -7.15 0.65 15.32
C VAL A 29 -8.39 -0.23 15.17
N GLY A 30 -8.31 -1.52 15.53
CA GLY A 30 -9.44 -2.44 15.58
C GLY A 30 -9.89 -2.98 14.22
N VAL A 31 -9.01 -2.99 13.21
CA VAL A 31 -9.32 -3.53 11.87
C VAL A 31 -8.37 -4.67 11.52
N ALA A 32 -8.91 -5.80 11.07
CA ALA A 32 -8.09 -6.91 10.58
C ALA A 32 -7.67 -6.65 9.13
N ALA A 33 -6.40 -6.92 8.82
CA ALA A 33 -5.88 -6.75 7.46
C ALA A 33 -6.56 -7.70 6.45
N ASP A 34 -6.98 -8.89 6.90
CA ASP A 34 -7.64 -9.86 6.04
C ASP A 34 -9.06 -9.38 5.64
N ASP A 35 -9.77 -8.67 6.50
CA ASP A 35 -11.07 -8.07 6.16
C ASP A 35 -10.93 -6.96 5.10
N LEU A 36 -9.84 -6.19 5.18
CA LEU A 36 -9.49 -5.20 4.15
C LEU A 36 -9.14 -5.87 2.82
N LEU A 37 -8.38 -6.97 2.84
CA LEU A 37 -8.06 -7.74 1.64
C LEU A 37 -9.32 -8.29 0.98
N LEU A 38 -10.22 -8.93 1.74
CA LEU A 38 -11.49 -9.44 1.24
C LEU A 38 -12.34 -8.33 0.59
N THR A 39 -12.37 -7.15 1.21
CA THR A 39 -13.10 -5.99 0.67
C THR A 39 -12.45 -5.46 -0.60
N LEU A 40 -11.12 -5.37 -0.62
CA LEU A 40 -10.36 -4.92 -1.79
C LEU A 40 -10.58 -5.86 -2.98
N ASP A 41 -10.50 -7.16 -2.74
CA ASP A 41 -10.69 -8.18 -3.77
C ASP A 41 -12.13 -8.18 -4.29
N GLY A 42 -13.13 -8.01 -3.41
CA GLY A 42 -14.53 -7.85 -3.81
C GLY A 42 -14.76 -6.60 -4.67
N LEU A 43 -14.20 -5.45 -4.29
CA LEU A 43 -14.30 -4.21 -5.07
C LEU A 43 -13.57 -4.30 -6.41
N TRP A 44 -12.38 -4.92 -6.42
CA TRP A 44 -11.62 -5.15 -7.64
C TRP A 44 -12.40 -6.07 -8.58
N LEU A 45 -12.93 -7.19 -8.08
CA LEU A 45 -13.73 -8.13 -8.86
C LEU A 45 -14.97 -7.47 -9.47
N ALA A 46 -15.64 -6.60 -8.71
CA ALA A 46 -16.81 -5.86 -9.19
C ALA A 46 -16.47 -4.78 -10.23
N ALA A 47 -15.22 -4.30 -10.24
CA ALA A 47 -14.74 -3.30 -11.19
C ALA A 47 -14.09 -3.90 -12.44
N SER A 48 -13.78 -5.20 -12.43
CA SER A 48 -13.16 -5.91 -13.55
C SER A 48 -14.24 -6.39 -14.53
N ASP A 49 -14.25 -5.82 -15.74
CA ASP A 49 -15.18 -6.21 -16.81
C ASP A 49 -14.91 -7.62 -17.37
N THR A 50 -13.71 -8.18 -17.13
CA THR A 50 -13.31 -9.55 -17.48
C THR A 50 -12.38 -10.11 -16.40
N ILE A 51 -12.72 -11.28 -15.83
CA ILE A 51 -11.83 -11.99 -14.90
C ILE A 51 -10.90 -12.87 -15.73
N ASP A 52 -9.69 -12.40 -15.99
CA ASP A 52 -8.66 -13.22 -16.62
C ASP A 52 -7.81 -13.90 -15.54
N VAL A 53 -7.63 -15.21 -15.64
CA VAL A 53 -6.97 -16.06 -14.61
C VAL A 53 -5.50 -15.65 -14.43
N GLU A 54 -4.87 -15.06 -15.43
CA GLU A 54 -3.52 -14.49 -15.33
C GLU A 54 -3.43 -13.27 -14.41
N GLU A 55 -4.48 -12.45 -14.31
CA GLU A 55 -4.51 -11.28 -13.42
C GLU A 55 -4.69 -11.72 -11.95
N VAL A 56 -5.41 -12.82 -11.74
CA VAL A 56 -5.49 -13.52 -10.45
C VAL A 56 -4.14 -14.13 -10.05
N GLN A 57 -3.31 -14.53 -11.03
CA GLN A 57 -1.97 -15.09 -10.82
C GLN A 57 -0.84 -14.06 -10.87
N ALA A 58 -1.14 -12.78 -11.15
CA ALA A 58 -0.13 -11.73 -11.21
C ALA A 58 0.57 -11.64 -9.86
N ARG A 59 1.82 -12.12 -9.84
CA ARG A 59 2.67 -12.17 -8.64
C ARG A 59 2.57 -10.82 -7.93
N GLY A 60 1.99 -10.86 -6.74
CA GLY A 60 1.86 -9.68 -5.89
C GLY A 60 3.21 -9.01 -5.74
N ILE A 61 3.22 -7.68 -5.74
CA ILE A 61 4.45 -6.94 -5.41
C ILE A 61 4.70 -7.18 -3.93
N ASP A 62 5.91 -7.59 -3.57
CA ASP A 62 6.27 -7.72 -2.16
C ASP A 62 6.57 -6.35 -1.55
N VAL A 63 6.27 -6.19 -0.27
CA VAL A 63 6.47 -4.91 0.43
C VAL A 63 7.94 -4.50 0.51
N ALA A 64 8.88 -5.46 0.46
CA ALA A 64 10.30 -5.16 0.53
C ALA A 64 10.78 -4.47 -0.76
N THR A 65 10.29 -4.91 -1.92
CA THR A 65 10.48 -4.23 -3.21
C THR A 65 9.95 -2.80 -3.14
N VAL A 66 8.73 -2.59 -2.61
CA VAL A 66 8.16 -1.24 -2.46
C VAL A 66 9.01 -0.39 -1.51
N LEU A 67 9.46 -0.95 -0.39
CA LEU A 67 10.26 -0.24 0.60
C LEU A 67 11.66 0.12 0.07
N ALA A 68 12.27 -0.71 -0.77
CA ALA A 68 13.53 -0.41 -1.43
C ALA A 68 13.41 0.81 -2.37
N VAL A 69 12.26 0.97 -3.04
CA VAL A 69 11.99 2.14 -3.91
C VAL A 69 11.99 3.45 -3.13
N VAL A 70 11.35 3.45 -1.95
CA VAL A 70 11.17 4.65 -1.13
C VAL A 70 12.31 4.85 -0.12
N ASN A 71 13.11 3.82 0.14
CA ASN A 71 14.31 3.85 0.98
C ASN A 71 15.50 3.26 0.22
N PRO A 72 16.23 4.10 -0.54
CA PRO A 72 17.47 3.67 -1.17
C PRO A 72 18.49 3.16 -0.12
N PRO A 73 19.43 2.29 -0.52
CA PRO A 73 20.53 2.76 -1.36
C PRO A 73 20.21 2.63 -2.85
N PHE A 74 20.72 3.56 -3.66
CA PHE A 74 20.43 3.71 -5.10
C PHE A 74 21.20 2.70 -5.97
N ASP A 75 21.52 1.53 -5.42
CA ASP A 75 22.48 0.61 -6.04
C ASP A 75 21.90 -0.10 -7.27
N GLY A 76 20.61 0.11 -7.58
CA GLY A 76 19.94 -0.28 -8.81
C GLY A 76 18.50 0.25 -8.90
N GLU A 77 17.92 0.24 -10.10
CA GLU A 77 16.49 0.50 -10.28
C GLU A 77 15.66 -0.61 -9.61
N PRO A 78 14.52 -0.28 -8.97
CA PRO A 78 13.67 -1.29 -8.37
C PRO A 78 13.12 -2.26 -9.41
N ASP A 79 13.23 -3.56 -9.14
CA ASP A 79 12.68 -4.59 -10.01
C ASP A 79 11.16 -4.70 -9.83
N TRP A 80 10.42 -4.02 -10.70
CA TRP A 80 8.96 -4.15 -10.77
C TRP A 80 8.53 -5.43 -11.50
N GLY A 81 9.44 -6.31 -11.90
CA GLY A 81 9.15 -7.49 -12.72
C GLY A 81 8.78 -7.12 -14.15
N GLY A 82 9.42 -6.08 -14.71
CA GLY A 82 9.11 -5.54 -16.04
C GLY A 82 7.77 -4.79 -16.15
N ARG A 83 7.12 -4.49 -15.01
CA ARG A 83 5.86 -3.74 -14.92
C ARG A 83 6.10 -2.24 -14.88
N ARG A 84 5.17 -1.45 -15.44
CA ARG A 84 5.24 0.01 -15.36
C ARG A 84 4.52 0.51 -14.12
N VAL A 85 5.12 1.46 -13.40
CA VAL A 85 4.46 2.10 -12.26
C VAL A 85 3.50 3.16 -12.77
N THR A 86 2.22 3.05 -12.43
CA THR A 86 1.23 4.08 -12.79
C THR A 86 1.48 5.39 -12.04
N GLU A 87 1.00 6.51 -12.60
CA GLU A 87 1.04 7.81 -11.94
C GLU A 87 0.30 7.81 -10.59
N ALA A 88 -0.81 7.06 -10.48
CA ALA A 88 -1.54 6.92 -9.22
C ALA A 88 -0.68 6.20 -8.16
N THR A 89 0.06 5.17 -8.54
CA THR A 89 1.01 4.49 -7.64
C THR A 89 2.16 5.42 -7.26
N ARG A 90 2.71 6.18 -8.22
CA ARG A 90 3.75 7.17 -7.95
C ARG A 90 3.29 8.22 -6.92
N ASP A 91 2.06 8.72 -7.05
CA ASP A 91 1.46 9.65 -6.08
C ASP A 91 1.37 9.03 -4.67
N VAL A 92 0.99 7.75 -4.55
CA VAL A 92 1.00 7.03 -3.27
C VAL A 92 2.41 7.00 -2.66
N LEU A 93 3.43 6.64 -3.44
CA LEU A 93 4.82 6.56 -2.96
C LEU A 93 5.34 7.93 -2.49
N VAL A 94 5.06 9.00 -3.25
CA VAL A 94 5.42 10.37 -2.88
C VAL A 94 4.72 10.79 -1.59
N ARG A 95 3.43 10.48 -1.43
CA ARG A 95 2.71 10.75 -0.19
C ARG A 95 3.32 10.00 0.98
N SER A 96 3.64 8.72 0.81
CA SER A 96 4.28 7.91 1.86
C SER A 96 5.61 8.51 2.33
N LEU A 97 6.41 9.04 1.41
CA LEU A 97 7.63 9.79 1.72
C LEU A 97 7.33 11.04 2.54
N ALA A 98 6.29 11.79 2.18
CA ALA A 98 5.88 13.01 2.91
C ALA A 98 5.29 12.72 4.31
N MET A 99 4.77 11.51 4.54
CA MET A 99 4.22 11.10 5.85
C MET A 99 5.30 10.79 6.88
N ARG A 100 6.54 10.55 6.44
CA ARG A 100 7.69 10.38 7.33
C ARG A 100 8.00 11.70 8.02
N ARG A 101 8.08 11.68 9.36
CA ARG A 101 8.55 12.85 10.12
C ARG A 101 10.05 13.07 9.86
N THR A 102 10.46 14.33 9.76
CA THR A 102 11.86 14.75 9.59
C THR A 102 12.74 14.13 10.69
N GLY A 103 13.80 13.42 10.30
CA GLY A 103 14.73 12.78 11.26
C GLY A 103 15.53 11.58 10.73
N GLY A 104 15.78 11.49 9.42
CA GLY A 104 16.66 10.45 8.84
C GLY A 104 16.17 9.00 8.90
N ARG A 105 15.05 8.69 9.58
CA ARG A 105 14.50 7.32 9.65
C ARG A 105 13.95 6.87 8.30
N PRO A 106 14.09 5.58 7.94
CA PRO A 106 13.50 5.04 6.72
C PRO A 106 11.96 5.05 6.79
N VAL A 107 11.33 5.19 5.63
CA VAL A 107 9.92 4.88 5.39
C VAL A 107 9.67 3.42 5.77
N THR A 108 8.50 3.14 6.32
CA THR A 108 8.10 1.79 6.73
C THR A 108 6.76 1.46 6.07
N SER A 109 6.32 0.21 6.17
CA SER A 109 4.98 -0.19 5.71
C SER A 109 3.86 0.63 6.36
N GLY A 110 4.04 1.11 7.59
CA GLY A 110 3.13 2.05 8.24
C GLY A 110 3.02 3.39 7.49
N HIS A 111 4.13 3.93 6.98
CA HIS A 111 4.12 5.15 6.16
C HIS A 111 3.51 4.88 4.77
N LEU A 112 3.71 3.68 4.22
CA LEU A 112 3.02 3.25 3.00
C LEU A 112 1.49 3.20 3.22
N LEU A 113 1.05 2.62 4.33
CA LEU A 113 -0.36 2.60 4.75
C LEU A 113 -0.95 4.02 4.85
N LEU A 114 -0.22 4.99 5.40
CA LEU A 114 -0.67 6.39 5.44
C LEU A 114 -0.78 7.01 4.04
N GLY A 115 0.15 6.74 3.14
CA GLY A 115 0.07 7.19 1.74
C GLY A 115 -1.14 6.59 1.01
N LEU A 116 -1.42 5.30 1.23
CA LEU A 116 -2.58 4.60 0.70
C LEU A 116 -3.91 5.14 1.26
N LEU A 117 -3.99 5.45 2.56
CA LEU A 117 -5.14 6.11 3.18
C LEU A 117 -5.43 7.49 2.60
N ALA A 118 -4.42 8.16 2.07
CA ALA A 118 -4.53 9.44 1.38
C ALA A 118 -4.73 9.33 -0.15
N SER A 119 -4.77 8.10 -0.68
CA SER A 119 -4.93 7.83 -2.11
C SER A 119 -6.32 8.22 -2.61
N ARG A 120 -6.38 8.68 -3.87
CA ARG A 120 -7.63 8.94 -4.60
C ARG A 120 -8.09 7.76 -5.46
N ASP A 121 -7.30 6.68 -5.51
CA ASP A 121 -7.67 5.46 -6.21
C ASP A 121 -8.99 4.91 -5.64
N ARG A 122 -9.95 4.61 -6.52
CA ARG A 122 -11.32 4.26 -6.11
C ARG A 122 -11.38 2.95 -5.34
N LEU A 123 -10.55 1.96 -5.69
CA LEU A 123 -10.52 0.66 -5.02
C LEU A 123 -9.90 0.79 -3.63
N VAL A 124 -8.74 1.46 -3.54
CA VAL A 124 -8.05 1.69 -2.25
C VAL A 124 -8.90 2.56 -1.32
N ALA A 125 -9.41 3.69 -1.81
CA ALA A 125 -10.23 4.61 -1.02
C ALA A 125 -11.58 3.96 -0.64
N GLY A 126 -12.17 3.18 -1.53
CA GLY A 126 -13.40 2.42 -1.26
C GLY A 126 -13.19 1.38 -0.16
N THR A 127 -12.06 0.65 -0.20
CA THR A 127 -11.68 -0.35 0.80
C THR A 127 -11.58 0.28 2.18
N PHE A 128 -10.80 1.34 2.36
CA PHE A 128 -10.68 1.98 3.69
C PHE A 128 -12.01 2.59 4.17
N ARG A 129 -12.80 3.16 3.27
CA ARG A 129 -14.10 3.75 3.61
C ARG A 129 -15.09 2.70 4.14
N ALA A 130 -15.11 1.51 3.54
CA ALA A 130 -15.97 0.40 3.99
C ALA A 130 -15.68 -0.02 5.43
N HIS A 131 -14.44 0.17 5.89
CA HIS A 131 -13.98 -0.14 7.26
C HIS A 131 -13.92 1.08 8.18
N GLY A 132 -14.44 2.23 7.73
CA GLY A 132 -14.42 3.47 8.51
C GLY A 132 -13.02 4.03 8.81
N LEU A 133 -11.97 3.50 8.17
CA LEU A 133 -10.59 3.88 8.42
C LEU A 133 -10.29 5.26 7.83
N ARG A 134 -9.69 6.14 8.64
CA ARG A 134 -9.25 7.47 8.22
C ARG A 134 -7.81 7.71 8.60
N LEU A 135 -7.14 8.52 7.79
CA LEU A 135 -5.74 8.91 8.00
C LEU A 135 -5.47 9.44 9.43
N ARG A 136 -6.40 10.26 9.96
CA ARG A 136 -6.28 10.87 11.30
C ARG A 136 -6.27 9.85 12.45
N ASP A 137 -6.88 8.69 12.24
CA ASP A 137 -7.01 7.64 13.27
C ASP A 137 -5.76 6.73 13.27
N VAL A 138 -5.20 6.48 12.08
CA VAL A 138 -4.05 5.58 11.88
C VAL A 138 -2.71 6.30 12.09
N ARG A 139 -2.60 7.58 11.70
CA ARG A 139 -1.34 8.34 11.80
C ARG A 139 -0.72 8.35 13.21
N PRO A 140 -1.47 8.59 14.31
CA PRO A 140 -0.90 8.57 15.66
C PRO A 140 -0.31 7.21 16.04
N VAL A 141 -0.86 6.11 15.52
CA VAL A 141 -0.37 4.76 15.76
C VAL A 141 0.95 4.55 15.03
N VAL A 142 1.02 4.86 13.74
CA VAL A 142 2.26 4.77 12.95
C VAL A 142 3.38 5.61 13.58
N ASP A 143 3.08 6.83 14.01
CA ASP A 143 4.03 7.71 14.70
C ASP A 143 4.54 7.09 16.01
N ARG A 144 3.71 6.32 16.74
CA ARG A 144 4.10 5.63 17.98
C ARG A 144 5.03 4.45 17.71
N PHE A 145 4.73 3.63 16.69
CA PHE A 145 5.58 2.52 16.29
C PHE A 145 6.93 3.01 15.76
N GLY A 146 6.93 4.08 14.96
CA GLY A 146 8.14 4.71 14.46
C GLY A 146 9.06 5.26 15.55
N ARG A 147 8.55 5.54 16.76
CA ARG A 147 9.36 5.95 17.93
C ARG A 147 10.00 4.79 18.70
N ARG A 148 9.43 3.59 18.59
CA ARG A 148 9.89 2.39 19.32
C ARG A 148 10.96 1.60 18.58
N ALA A 149 11.14 1.84 17.28
CA ALA A 149 12.25 1.27 16.53
C ALA A 149 13.57 1.91 17.02
N PRO A 150 14.58 1.09 17.41
CA PRO A 150 15.88 1.57 17.89
C PRO A 150 16.61 2.41 16.83
#